data_AF-A0AAN8IVS9-F1
#
_entry.id   AF-A0AAN8IVS9-F1
#
_cell.length_a   1.000
_cell.length_b   1.000
_cell.length_c   1.000
_cell.angle_alpha   90.00
_cell.angle_beta   90.00
_cell.angle_gamma   90.00
#
_symmetry.space_group_name_H-M   'P 1'
#
loop_
_entity.id
_entity.type
_entity.pdbx_description
1 polymer ?
#
loop_
_entity_poly.entity_id
_entity_poly.type
_entity_poly.pdbx_seq_one_letter_code
_entity_poly.pdbx_strand_id
1 'polypeptide(L)'
;MVKLCDFGISGKLIDSLAKTLDAGCQPYLAPERLSHYGKKYDIRSDIWSLGITLYEIATGEFPYPPWKSVFDQLSAVVQGDPPMLKMDGQYSYDFVTFVSKCLTKECKDRPKYQALKKEEFYKTHANGGPSIEEARNFLRLYTLDYLGSTSDVL
;
A
#
# COMPACT_ATOMS: atom_id res chain seq x y z
N MET A 1 18.08 -6.22 5.84
CA MET A 1 18.10 -4.80 5.38
C MET A 1 17.06 -4.65 4.30
N VAL A 2 16.04 -3.82 4.51
CA VAL A 2 15.00 -3.52 3.52
C VAL A 2 15.38 -2.23 2.80
N LYS A 3 15.31 -2.23 1.46
CA LYS A 3 15.60 -1.06 0.62
C LYS A 3 14.51 -0.92 -0.44
N LEU A 4 14.13 0.32 -0.73
CA LEU A 4 13.32 0.62 -1.91
C LEU A 4 14.18 0.45 -3.15
N CYS A 5 13.65 -0.29 -4.13
CA CYS A 5 14.23 -0.48 -5.44
C CYS A 5 13.15 -0.17 -6.48
N ASP A 6 13.58 0.22 -7.69
CA ASP A 6 12.74 0.63 -8.83
C ASP A 6 12.13 2.05 -8.75
N PHE A 7 12.87 3.01 -9.34
CA PHE A 7 12.46 4.40 -9.50
C PHE A 7 12.03 4.74 -10.95
N GLY A 8 11.82 3.72 -11.81
CA GLY A 8 11.65 3.90 -13.27
C GLY A 8 10.46 4.75 -13.70
N ILE A 9 9.46 4.90 -12.81
CA ILE A 9 8.25 5.71 -13.00
C ILE A 9 8.24 7.00 -12.15
N SER A 10 9.35 7.33 -11.49
CA SER A 10 9.46 8.58 -10.72
C SER A 10 9.43 9.79 -11.65
N GLY A 11 8.37 10.60 -11.58
CA GLY A 11 8.30 11.91 -12.22
C GLY A 11 7.63 12.03 -13.61
N LYS A 12 7.29 10.93 -14.31
CA LYS A 12 6.52 11.00 -15.58
C LYS A 12 5.23 10.20 -15.49
N LEU A 13 4.10 10.88 -15.30
CA LEU A 13 2.81 10.26 -14.96
C LEU A 13 1.99 9.79 -16.14
N ILE A 14 1.89 10.62 -17.17
CA ILE A 14 0.77 10.54 -18.11
C ILE A 14 0.91 9.26 -18.96
N ASP A 15 2.10 9.00 -19.48
CA ASP A 15 2.40 7.76 -20.22
C ASP A 15 2.51 6.53 -19.31
N SER A 16 2.97 6.71 -18.06
CA SER A 16 3.15 5.61 -17.12
C SER A 16 1.81 5.11 -16.57
N LEU A 17 0.84 5.99 -16.33
CA LEU A 17 -0.47 5.60 -15.80
C LEU A 17 -1.25 4.74 -16.79
N ALA A 18 -1.29 5.16 -18.07
CA ALA A 18 -1.90 4.35 -19.13
C ALA A 18 -1.21 2.99 -19.23
N LYS A 19 0.13 2.96 -19.20
CA LYS A 19 0.88 1.69 -19.16
C LYS A 19 0.62 0.84 -17.92
N THR A 20 0.51 1.43 -16.73
CA THR A 20 0.28 0.68 -15.47
C THR A 20 -1.13 0.09 -15.43
N LEU A 21 -2.13 0.86 -15.91
CA LEU A 21 -3.53 0.41 -15.99
C LEU A 21 -3.72 -0.63 -17.09
N ASP A 22 -3.11 -0.44 -18.26
CA ASP A 22 -3.15 -1.42 -19.37
C ASP A 22 -2.31 -2.68 -19.08
N ALA A 23 -1.26 -2.57 -18.27
CA ALA A 23 -0.42 -3.71 -17.88
C ALA A 23 -1.07 -4.62 -16.81
N GLY A 24 -2.31 -4.34 -16.38
CA GLY A 24 -3.01 -5.15 -15.38
C GLY A 24 -2.38 -5.06 -13.98
N CYS A 25 -1.58 -4.03 -13.69
CA CYS A 25 -0.94 -3.87 -12.40
C CYS A 25 -1.94 -3.32 -11.36
N GLN A 26 -1.88 -3.84 -10.12
CA GLN A 26 -2.77 -3.40 -9.04
C GLN A 26 -2.48 -1.93 -8.66
N PRO A 27 -3.49 -1.08 -8.41
CA PRO A 27 -3.31 0.36 -8.31
C PRO A 27 -2.87 0.75 -6.90
N TYR A 28 -1.58 1.01 -6.72
CA TYR A 28 -1.06 1.64 -5.50
C TYR A 28 -1.20 3.17 -5.52
N LEU A 29 -1.83 3.72 -6.55
CA LEU A 29 -1.92 5.16 -6.77
C LEU A 29 -2.98 5.80 -5.88
N ALA A 30 -2.63 6.96 -5.33
CA ALA A 30 -3.53 7.74 -4.49
C ALA A 30 -4.72 8.32 -5.28
N PRO A 31 -5.90 8.54 -4.66
CA PRO A 31 -7.10 9.03 -5.33
C PRO A 31 -6.90 10.33 -6.11
N GLU A 32 -6.12 11.27 -5.56
CA GLU A 32 -5.86 12.57 -6.18
C GLU A 32 -5.05 12.46 -7.49
N ARG A 33 -4.32 11.35 -7.66
CA ARG A 33 -3.50 11.06 -8.85
C ARG A 33 -4.33 10.60 -10.02
N LEU A 34 -5.49 10.02 -9.72
CA LEU A 34 -6.45 9.47 -10.67
C LEU A 34 -7.51 10.52 -11.05
N SER A 35 -7.86 11.43 -10.15
CA SER A 35 -8.89 12.46 -10.37
C SER A 35 -8.35 13.77 -10.97
N HIS A 36 -7.11 14.15 -10.67
CA HIS A 36 -6.55 15.44 -11.07
C HIS A 36 -5.24 15.28 -11.84
N TYR A 37 -5.37 14.98 -13.13
CA TYR A 37 -4.27 14.95 -14.08
C TYR A 37 -3.50 16.28 -14.10
N GLY A 38 -2.17 16.24 -13.93
CA GLY A 38 -1.28 17.38 -14.11
C GLY A 38 -1.03 18.27 -12.87
N LYS A 39 -1.62 17.99 -11.70
CA LYS A 39 -1.24 18.68 -10.46
C LYS A 39 0.14 18.24 -9.97
N LYS A 40 0.88 19.20 -9.39
CA LYS A 40 2.24 18.99 -8.87
C LYS A 40 2.22 17.84 -7.87
N TYR A 41 3.13 16.89 -8.08
CA TYR A 41 3.30 15.72 -7.23
C TYR A 41 3.46 16.14 -5.76
N ASP A 42 2.63 15.55 -4.89
CA ASP A 42 2.76 15.69 -3.45
C ASP A 42 3.30 14.37 -2.88
N ILE A 43 4.26 14.48 -1.98
CA ILE A 43 4.85 13.34 -1.28
C ILE A 43 3.82 12.49 -0.53
N ARG A 44 2.66 13.07 -0.23
CA ARG A 44 1.52 12.37 0.37
C ARG A 44 0.94 11.30 -0.54
N SER A 45 1.11 11.39 -1.86
CA SER A 45 0.69 10.31 -2.75
C SER A 45 1.48 9.02 -2.51
N ASP A 46 2.78 9.11 -2.21
CA ASP A 46 3.59 7.92 -1.86
C ASP A 46 3.19 7.34 -0.49
N ILE A 47 2.70 8.19 0.42
CA ILE A 47 2.21 7.74 1.73
C ILE A 47 0.95 6.88 1.57
N TRP A 48 0.10 7.18 0.60
CA TRP A 48 -1.01 6.30 0.25
C TRP A 48 -0.51 4.95 -0.26
N SER A 49 0.44 4.97 -1.21
CA SER A 49 1.03 3.74 -1.75
C SER A 49 1.64 2.88 -0.65
N LEU A 50 2.35 3.50 0.30
CA LEU A 50 2.83 2.83 1.51
C LEU A 50 1.69 2.19 2.32
N GLY A 51 0.58 2.91 2.52
CA GLY A 51 -0.59 2.38 3.22
C GLY A 51 -1.19 1.14 2.55
N ILE A 52 -1.31 1.16 1.22
CA ILE A 52 -1.80 0.01 0.44
C ILE A 52 -0.84 -1.16 0.57
N THR A 53 0.47 -0.93 0.42
CA THR A 53 1.50 -1.96 0.59
C THR A 53 1.49 -2.55 2.00
N LEU A 54 1.37 -1.73 3.05
CA LEU A 54 1.31 -2.23 4.43
C LEU A 54 0.04 -3.03 4.69
N TYR A 55 -1.10 -2.62 4.12
CA TYR A 55 -2.34 -3.37 4.19
C TYR A 55 -2.15 -4.76 3.55
N GLU A 56 -1.69 -4.79 2.30
CA GLU A 56 -1.51 -6.03 1.54
C GLU A 56 -0.50 -6.97 2.19
N ILE A 57 0.60 -6.44 2.71
CA ILE A 57 1.58 -7.22 3.48
C ILE A 57 0.96 -7.75 4.78
N ALA A 58 0.05 -7.02 5.43
CA ALA A 58 -0.56 -7.51 6.66
C ALA A 58 -1.63 -8.58 6.40
N THR A 59 -2.43 -8.42 5.37
CA THR A 59 -3.57 -9.30 5.05
C THR A 59 -3.19 -10.45 4.12
N GLY A 60 -2.11 -10.33 3.36
CA GLY A 60 -1.79 -11.20 2.23
C GLY A 60 -2.65 -10.95 0.99
N GLU A 61 -3.54 -9.94 1.03
CA GLU A 61 -4.53 -9.67 -0.02
C GLU A 61 -4.55 -8.19 -0.38
N PHE A 62 -4.58 -7.90 -1.68
CA PHE A 62 -4.76 -6.55 -2.18
C PHE A 62 -6.14 -6.01 -1.74
N PRO A 63 -6.22 -4.78 -1.20
CA PRO A 63 -7.43 -4.31 -0.51
C PRO A 63 -8.66 -4.10 -1.40
N TYR A 64 -8.48 -3.98 -2.71
CA TYR A 64 -9.59 -3.75 -3.64
C TYR A 64 -9.98 -5.05 -4.34
N PRO A 65 -11.29 -5.30 -4.52
CA PRO A 65 -11.77 -6.50 -5.20
C PRO A 65 -11.30 -6.52 -6.66
N PRO A 66 -11.24 -7.71 -7.30
CA PRO A 66 -10.96 -7.81 -8.72
C PRO A 66 -11.88 -6.92 -9.56
N TRP A 67 -11.28 -6.15 -10.48
CA TRP A 67 -12.00 -5.25 -11.37
C TRP A 67 -12.17 -5.87 -12.76
N LYS A 68 -13.28 -5.56 -13.42
CA LYS A 68 -13.57 -5.98 -14.80
C LYS A 68 -13.12 -4.95 -15.82
N SER A 69 -12.97 -3.70 -15.39
CA SER A 69 -12.53 -2.59 -16.22
C SER A 69 -11.66 -1.62 -15.43
N VAL A 70 -10.84 -0.84 -16.14
CA VAL A 70 -10.09 0.29 -15.57
C VAL A 70 -11.02 1.28 -14.87
N PHE A 71 -12.24 1.50 -15.40
CA PHE A 71 -13.20 2.39 -14.79
C PHE A 71 -13.65 1.90 -13.40
N ASP A 72 -13.93 0.61 -13.24
CA ASP A 72 -14.32 0.02 -11.95
C ASP A 72 -13.21 0.20 -10.92
N GLN A 73 -11.97 -0.03 -11.34
CA GLN A 73 -10.76 0.14 -10.54
C GLN A 73 -10.61 1.61 -10.07
N LEU A 74 -10.70 2.56 -11.00
CA LEU A 74 -10.62 3.98 -10.68
C LEU A 74 -11.75 4.41 -9.74
N SER A 75 -12.97 3.92 -9.97
CA SER A 75 -14.13 4.21 -9.13
C SER A 75 -13.94 3.67 -7.70
N ALA A 76 -13.43 2.45 -7.55
CA ALA A 76 -13.14 1.87 -6.23
C ALA A 76 -12.15 2.71 -5.42
N VAL A 77 -11.10 3.22 -6.04
CA VAL A 77 -10.08 4.04 -5.36
C VAL A 77 -10.58 5.47 -5.10
N VAL A 78 -11.24 6.09 -6.08
CA VAL A 78 -11.62 7.52 -6.02
C VAL A 78 -12.92 7.74 -5.27
N GLN A 79 -13.91 6.86 -5.44
CA GLN A 79 -15.26 7.02 -4.89
C GLN A 79 -15.52 6.10 -3.69
N GLY A 80 -14.99 4.87 -3.72
CA GLY A 80 -15.14 3.90 -2.63
C GLY A 80 -14.47 4.34 -1.32
N ASP A 81 -14.82 3.65 -0.24
CA ASP A 81 -14.19 3.85 1.07
C ASP A 81 -12.70 3.46 1.03
N PRO A 82 -11.84 4.15 1.81
CA PRO A 82 -10.45 3.74 1.90
C PRO A 82 -10.36 2.36 2.58
N PRO A 83 -9.35 1.54 2.22
CA PRO A 83 -9.14 0.27 2.90
C PRO A 83 -8.81 0.49 4.38
N MET A 84 -9.33 -0.40 5.22
CA MET A 84 -9.12 -0.34 6.67
C MET A 84 -8.84 -1.73 7.22
N LEU A 85 -7.76 -1.86 7.99
CA LEU A 85 -7.54 -3.05 8.79
C LEU A 85 -8.58 -3.10 9.92
N LYS A 86 -9.03 -4.29 10.27
CA LYS A 86 -10.02 -4.48 11.34
C LYS A 86 -9.38 -4.24 12.70
N MET A 87 -10.14 -3.59 13.59
CA MET A 87 -9.80 -3.42 15.02
C MET A 87 -10.39 -4.57 15.84
N ASP A 88 -10.03 -5.81 15.51
CA ASP A 88 -10.52 -7.03 16.15
C ASP A 88 -9.45 -7.73 17.02
N GLY A 89 -8.30 -7.07 17.22
CA GLY A 89 -7.18 -7.59 18.00
C GLY A 89 -6.21 -8.47 17.21
N GLN A 90 -6.43 -8.70 15.91
CA GLN A 90 -5.46 -9.38 15.05
C GLN A 90 -4.16 -8.58 14.91
N TYR A 91 -4.27 -7.26 14.86
CA TYR A 91 -3.17 -6.32 14.70
C TYR A 91 -3.07 -5.36 15.89
N SER A 92 -1.88 -4.83 16.15
CA SER A 92 -1.72 -3.80 17.19
C SER A 92 -2.48 -2.53 16.82
N TYR A 93 -3.03 -1.86 17.84
CA TYR A 93 -3.74 -0.59 17.67
C TYR A 93 -2.91 0.46 16.92
N ASP A 94 -1.61 0.56 17.27
CA ASP A 94 -0.70 1.50 16.66
C ASP A 94 -0.49 1.20 15.17
N PHE A 95 -0.40 -0.08 14.79
CA PHE A 95 -0.24 -0.46 13.39
C PHE A 95 -1.50 -0.15 12.58
N VAL A 96 -2.69 -0.54 13.06
CA VAL A 96 -3.95 -0.23 12.37
C VAL A 96 -4.12 1.27 12.21
N THR A 97 -3.86 2.03 13.28
CA THR A 97 -3.95 3.50 13.25
C THR A 97 -2.95 4.11 12.25
N PHE A 98 -1.73 3.58 12.19
CA PHE A 98 -0.71 4.02 11.25
C PHE A 98 -1.13 3.79 9.78
N VAL A 99 -1.67 2.59 9.47
CA VAL A 99 -2.18 2.25 8.13
C VAL A 99 -3.38 3.13 7.77
N SER A 100 -4.34 3.31 8.67
CA SER A 100 -5.51 4.19 8.44
C SER A 100 -5.11 5.64 8.18
N LYS A 101 -4.09 6.16 8.89
CA LYS A 101 -3.55 7.50 8.62
C LYS A 101 -2.93 7.60 7.22
N CYS A 102 -2.21 6.57 6.77
CA CYS A 102 -1.67 6.53 5.42
C CYS A 102 -2.77 6.52 4.35
N LEU A 103 -3.87 5.81 4.61
CA LEU A 103 -5.02 5.63 3.71
C LEU A 103 -6.11 6.71 3.85
N THR A 104 -5.75 7.90 4.33
CA THR A 104 -6.67 9.05 4.31
C THR A 104 -6.88 9.52 2.87
N LYS A 105 -8.13 9.50 2.38
CA LYS A 105 -8.46 9.87 0.98
C LYS A 105 -8.11 11.32 0.66
N GLU A 106 -8.51 12.24 1.54
CA GLU A 106 -8.21 13.65 1.39
C GLU A 106 -6.70 13.90 1.52
N CYS A 107 -6.03 14.14 0.39
CA CYS A 107 -4.58 14.34 0.33
C CYS A 107 -4.12 15.47 1.29
N LYS A 108 -4.94 16.50 1.49
CA LYS A 108 -4.64 17.60 2.42
C LYS A 108 -4.55 17.14 3.89
N ASP A 109 -5.36 16.16 4.28
CA ASP A 109 -5.50 15.66 5.65
C ASP A 109 -4.57 14.45 5.90
N ARG A 110 -4.12 13.81 4.81
CA ARG A 110 -3.11 12.76 4.86
C ARG A 110 -1.79 13.32 5.43
N PRO A 111 -1.17 12.68 6.45
CA PRO A 111 0.06 13.17 7.05
C PRO A 111 1.21 13.13 6.05
N LYS A 112 2.21 14.00 6.25
CA LYS A 112 3.53 13.89 5.61
C LYS A 112 4.43 12.96 6.41
N TYR A 113 5.55 12.52 5.84
CA TYR A 113 6.49 11.62 6.52
C TYR A 113 6.95 12.12 7.89
N GLN A 114 7.21 13.43 8.04
CA GLN A 114 7.65 13.98 9.32
C GLN A 114 6.62 13.83 10.44
N ALA A 115 5.32 13.78 10.10
CA ALA A 115 4.27 13.49 11.06
C ALA A 115 4.19 11.98 11.34
N LEU A 116 4.26 11.13 10.30
CA LEU A 116 4.27 9.67 10.46
C LEU A 116 5.44 9.18 11.33
N LYS A 117 6.61 9.82 11.24
CA LYS A 117 7.76 9.49 12.09
C LYS A 117 7.51 9.70 13.59
N LYS A 118 6.49 10.47 13.96
CA LYS A 118 6.11 10.75 15.35
C LYS A 118 5.08 9.76 15.89
N GLU A 119 4.54 8.89 15.04
CA GLU A 119 3.60 7.84 15.46
C GLU A 119 4.33 6.74 16.22
N GLU A 120 3.67 6.14 17.22
CA GLU A 120 4.27 5.12 18.09
C GLU A 120 4.70 3.87 17.30
N PHE A 121 3.92 3.47 16.30
CA PHE A 121 4.31 2.38 15.40
C PHE A 121 5.67 2.64 14.75
N TYR A 122 5.90 3.85 14.23
CA TYR A 122 7.17 4.18 13.61
C TYR A 122 8.30 4.19 14.64
N LYS A 123 8.13 4.89 15.77
CA LYS A 123 9.18 5.00 16.79
C LYS A 123 9.63 3.64 17.31
N THR A 124 8.69 2.71 17.47
CA THR A 124 8.95 1.37 17.98
C THR A 124 9.74 0.52 16.98
N HIS A 125 9.47 0.66 15.67
CA HIS A 125 9.99 -0.26 14.65
C HIS A 125 11.01 0.37 13.67
N ALA A 126 11.28 1.68 13.75
CA ALA A 126 12.11 2.41 12.79
C ALA A 126 13.58 1.97 12.75
N ASN A 127 14.12 1.46 13.86
CA ASN A 127 15.50 1.03 13.98
C ASN A 127 15.72 -0.42 13.52
N GLY A 128 14.69 -1.03 12.93
CA GLY A 128 14.69 -2.43 12.56
C GLY A 128 13.61 -3.18 13.33
N GLY A 129 12.98 -4.10 12.63
CA GLY A 129 12.03 -5.04 13.20
C GLY A 129 12.70 -6.37 13.51
N PRO A 130 11.87 -7.36 13.90
CA PRO A 130 12.30 -8.74 14.09
C PRO A 130 12.98 -9.32 12.84
N SER A 131 13.67 -10.45 12.99
CA SER A 131 14.17 -11.25 11.86
C SER A 131 13.04 -11.57 10.86
N ILE A 132 13.36 -11.97 9.62
CA ILE A 132 12.32 -12.30 8.62
C ILE A 132 11.33 -13.36 9.15
N GLU A 133 11.81 -14.32 9.94
CA GLU A 133 11.02 -15.38 10.57
C GLU A 133 10.06 -14.83 11.64
N GLU A 134 10.52 -13.87 12.43
CA GLU A 134 9.69 -13.24 13.45
C GLU A 134 8.75 -12.18 12.85
N ALA A 135 9.17 -11.51 11.77
CA ALA A 135 8.31 -10.61 10.99
C ALA A 135 7.15 -11.40 10.37
N ARG A 136 7.39 -12.65 9.93
CA ARG A 136 6.34 -13.59 9.50
C ARG A 136 5.35 -13.87 10.62
N ASN A 137 5.84 -14.14 11.83
CA ASN A 137 4.97 -14.39 12.99
C ASN A 137 4.19 -13.13 13.40
N PHE A 138 4.84 -11.96 13.36
CA PHE A 138 4.24 -10.67 13.70
C PHE A 138 3.16 -10.25 12.70
N LEU A 139 3.43 -10.40 11.40
CA LEU A 139 2.51 -10.06 10.32
C LEU A 139 1.55 -11.20 9.97
N ARG A 140 1.71 -12.38 10.60
CA ARG A 140 0.99 -13.63 10.27
C ARG A 140 0.99 -13.97 8.78
N LEU A 141 2.08 -13.67 8.10
CA LEU A 141 2.26 -13.96 6.69
C LEU A 141 2.69 -15.42 6.46
N TYR A 142 1.77 -16.27 6.03
CA TYR A 142 2.05 -17.64 5.58
C TYR A 142 2.66 -17.64 4.16
N THR A 143 3.96 -17.38 4.04
CA THR A 143 4.64 -17.20 2.73
C THR A 143 5.17 -18.51 2.10
N LEU A 144 4.44 -19.63 2.18
CA LEU A 144 4.87 -20.88 1.50
C LEU A 144 3.82 -21.68 0.73
N ASP A 145 2.56 -21.26 0.64
CA ASP A 145 1.62 -21.98 -0.25
C ASP A 145 1.76 -21.57 -1.73
N TYR A 146 2.46 -20.48 -2.04
CA TYR A 146 2.59 -19.97 -3.42
C TYR A 146 3.94 -20.25 -4.10
N LEU A 147 4.99 -20.60 -3.33
CA LEU A 147 6.32 -20.91 -3.89
C LEU A 147 6.65 -22.42 -3.85
N GLY A 148 5.80 -23.24 -3.20
CA GLY A 148 5.93 -24.71 -3.18
C GLY A 148 5.11 -25.44 -4.25
N SER A 149 4.23 -24.75 -5.00
CA SER A 149 3.33 -25.37 -5.98
C SER A 149 3.88 -25.43 -7.41
N THR A 150 5.05 -24.84 -7.70
CA THR A 150 5.63 -24.84 -9.07
C THR A 150 6.85 -25.74 -9.25
N SER A 151 7.10 -26.69 -8.34
CA SER A 151 8.12 -27.74 -8.57
C SER A 151 7.56 -29.05 -9.13
N ASP A 152 6.24 -29.19 -9.30
CA ASP A 152 5.62 -30.41 -9.86
C ASP A 152 4.88 -30.15 -11.18
N VAL A 153 5.56 -29.57 -12.18
CA VAL A 153 5.23 -29.80 -13.60
C VAL A 153 6.52 -29.75 -14.44
N LEU A 154 7.28 -30.85 -14.41
CA LEU A 154 8.12 -31.29 -15.53
C LEU A 154 7.68 -32.70 -15.93
#